data_AF-A0A7C5L005-F1
#
_entry.id   AF-A0A7C5L005-F1
#
_cell.length_a   1.000
_cell.length_b   1.000
_cell.length_c   1.000
_cell.angle_alpha   90.00
_cell.angle_beta   90.00
_cell.angle_gamma   90.00
#
_symmetry.space_group_name_H-M   'P 1'
#
loop_
_entity.id
_entity.type
_entity.pdbx_description
1 polymer ?
#
loop_
_entity_poly.entity_id
_entity_poly.type
_entity_poly.pdbx_seq_one_letter_code
_entity_poly.pdbx_strand_id
1 'polypeptide(L)'
;MRIFTLWLMVFAGLLLAGPAAAYRIGPEADHNSPHQNQGQTNGQVHYREECNTAQSQIDQGIDRYTTNLTGIYTKVNNVRSRLLTGGDVWWDREDGKYIVPHPDPGGKEVASLFAGAVWLGGVDPAGNLKTACQTYGNRTGNSDFWPGPLDLIGNTEQTVCENWDRFFEVYAQEIDIHRNLYARSLAGESYSPDQIPEGVKGWPARGNPFFFEINEFELPNTDQGLAGFWDENGDDLYNPLDGDYPIIEIRGCTEPQYPDQMIFWIYNDNGSNVHGESMGTPIKMEVQVQAFAYGTNDELNDMTFQRYKLINRATEDIDSTYFAMWVDADLGCFLDDYIGCDTSRSLAYTYNADAVDGDNGTDCSGGVTTYGNEIPIIGTDYFRGPLKILIDTINGEEVRDTIELGMSSFTYYNNGGYNNPPAGTTDPQTAEEFYNYLTGHWRDGSPFQYGGDAYQEGASDSLDYAFVSPPNDPGAWSMCTENLP
;
A
#
# COMPACT_ATOMS: atom_id res chain seq x y z
N MET A 1 -51.59 -27.91 42.33
CA MET A 1 -53.05 -28.16 42.29
C MET A 1 -53.60 -27.52 41.02
N ARG A 2 -54.06 -28.32 40.04
CA ARG A 2 -54.62 -27.93 38.72
C ARG A 2 -53.69 -27.17 37.75
N ILE A 3 -53.89 -27.19 36.43
CA ILE A 3 -54.10 -28.28 35.44
C ILE A 3 -54.13 -27.65 34.02
N PHE A 4 -53.30 -28.16 33.07
CA PHE A 4 -53.43 -28.10 31.58
C PHE A 4 -53.45 -26.68 30.93
N THR A 5 -53.16 -26.44 29.64
CA THR A 5 -52.95 -27.27 28.41
C THR A 5 -51.99 -26.47 27.49
N LEU A 6 -50.85 -26.99 27.01
CA LEU A 6 -50.65 -27.76 25.76
C LEU A 6 -51.19 -27.11 24.46
N TRP A 7 -50.31 -26.80 23.51
CA TRP A 7 -50.35 -27.27 22.11
C TRP A 7 -48.92 -27.29 21.53
N LEU A 8 -48.65 -28.25 20.62
CA LEU A 8 -47.31 -28.64 20.15
C LEU A 8 -47.42 -29.32 18.76
N MET A 9 -46.51 -28.99 17.83
CA MET A 9 -46.17 -29.64 16.53
C MET A 9 -45.28 -28.61 15.77
N VAL A 10 -44.02 -28.80 15.33
CA VAL A 10 -43.09 -29.93 15.08
C VAL A 10 -43.25 -30.70 13.75
N PHE A 11 -42.12 -30.74 13.02
CA PHE A 11 -41.72 -31.40 11.73
C PHE A 11 -41.84 -30.53 10.47
N ALA A 12 -40.79 -30.12 9.72
CA ALA A 12 -39.45 -30.64 9.37
C ALA A 12 -39.41 -31.70 8.23
N GLY A 13 -38.54 -31.53 7.23
CA GLY A 13 -38.13 -32.59 6.28
C GLY A 13 -37.92 -32.19 4.81
N LEU A 14 -36.79 -32.61 4.22
CA LEU A 14 -36.30 -32.30 2.87
C LEU A 14 -36.71 -33.31 1.76
N LEU A 15 -36.56 -32.86 0.49
CA LEU A 15 -36.01 -33.57 -0.70
C LEU A 15 -36.87 -34.41 -1.70
N LEU A 16 -36.52 -34.18 -2.99
CA LEU A 16 -36.57 -35.01 -4.22
C LEU A 16 -37.90 -35.30 -4.97
N ALA A 17 -38.03 -34.73 -6.18
CA ALA A 17 -38.06 -35.47 -7.47
C ALA A 17 -38.43 -34.58 -8.69
N GLY A 18 -37.83 -34.84 -9.85
CA GLY A 18 -38.41 -34.54 -11.18
C GLY A 18 -38.71 -35.86 -11.93
N PRO A 19 -38.87 -35.90 -13.27
CA PRO A 19 -39.12 -34.83 -14.24
C PRO A 19 -40.42 -35.07 -15.06
N ALA A 20 -40.80 -34.16 -15.97
CA ALA A 20 -41.83 -34.43 -16.99
C ALA A 20 -41.60 -33.64 -18.30
N ALA A 21 -41.16 -34.36 -19.35
CA ALA A 21 -41.48 -34.05 -20.75
C ALA A 21 -42.71 -34.91 -21.14
N ALA A 22 -43.42 -34.76 -22.27
CA ALA A 22 -43.23 -34.00 -23.51
C ALA A 22 -44.60 -33.91 -24.25
N TYR A 23 -44.71 -33.12 -25.32
CA TYR A 23 -45.06 -33.71 -26.64
C TYR A 23 -44.70 -32.81 -27.84
N ARG A 24 -44.45 -33.42 -29.00
CA ARG A 24 -44.10 -32.79 -30.29
C ARG A 24 -45.30 -32.77 -31.24
N ILE A 25 -45.16 -32.18 -32.44
CA ILE A 25 -45.25 -32.87 -33.75
C ILE A 25 -44.75 -31.91 -34.86
N GLY A 26 -44.07 -32.43 -35.89
CA GLY A 26 -43.48 -31.68 -37.03
C GLY A 26 -44.43 -31.50 -38.24
N PRO A 27 -43.95 -31.43 -39.51
CA PRO A 27 -42.83 -32.21 -40.08
C PRO A 27 -41.85 -31.52 -41.08
N GLU A 28 -40.72 -32.22 -41.32
CA GLU A 28 -39.90 -32.44 -42.55
C GLU A 28 -39.82 -31.42 -43.73
N ALA A 29 -38.59 -31.10 -44.21
CA ALA A 29 -37.98 -31.69 -45.43
C ALA A 29 -36.81 -30.87 -46.08
N ASP A 30 -35.61 -31.50 -46.17
CA ASP A 30 -34.54 -31.50 -47.19
C ASP A 30 -33.98 -30.30 -48.02
N HIS A 31 -32.69 -30.50 -48.37
CA HIS A 31 -31.89 -30.02 -49.52
C HIS A 31 -30.89 -28.85 -49.38
N ASN A 32 -29.91 -28.83 -50.30
CA ASN A 32 -28.50 -28.53 -50.05
C ASN A 32 -27.93 -27.48 -51.04
N SER A 33 -27.31 -26.40 -50.53
CA SER A 33 -26.28 -25.54 -51.19
C SER A 33 -26.67 -24.74 -52.48
N PRO A 34 -25.87 -23.76 -53.00
CA PRO A 34 -24.52 -23.28 -52.59
C PRO A 34 -24.27 -21.73 -52.55
N HIS A 35 -23.11 -21.36 -51.97
CA HIS A 35 -22.25 -20.17 -52.22
C HIS A 35 -22.81 -18.73 -52.37
N GLN A 36 -22.31 -17.81 -51.52
CA GLN A 36 -21.56 -16.63 -52.01
C GLN A 36 -20.56 -16.11 -50.96
N ASN A 37 -19.34 -15.76 -51.40
CA ASN A 37 -18.31 -15.14 -50.57
C ASN A 37 -18.60 -13.64 -50.37
N GLN A 38 -18.60 -13.17 -49.13
CA GLN A 38 -18.13 -11.83 -48.78
C GLN A 38 -17.29 -11.93 -47.51
N GLY A 39 -16.04 -11.48 -47.56
CA GLY A 39 -15.16 -11.49 -46.40
C GLY A 39 -15.54 -10.38 -45.43
N GLN A 40 -15.91 -10.75 -44.20
CA GLN A 40 -15.87 -9.82 -43.08
C GLN A 40 -14.52 -9.96 -42.38
N THR A 41 -13.80 -8.84 -42.32
CA THR A 41 -12.69 -8.68 -41.38
C THR A 41 -13.26 -8.72 -39.98
N ASN A 42 -13.14 -9.86 -39.29
CA ASN A 42 -13.37 -9.92 -37.85
C ASN A 42 -12.30 -9.04 -37.18
N GLY A 43 -12.67 -7.80 -36.86
CA GLY A 43 -12.01 -7.08 -35.79
C GLY A 43 -12.33 -7.81 -34.49
N GLN A 44 -11.48 -8.77 -34.11
CA GLN A 44 -11.51 -9.31 -32.75
C GLN A 44 -11.13 -8.17 -31.82
N VAL A 45 -12.14 -7.63 -31.14
CA VAL A 45 -11.91 -6.85 -29.92
C VAL A 45 -11.31 -7.83 -28.93
N HIS A 46 -9.99 -7.75 -28.76
CA HIS A 46 -9.32 -8.40 -27.66
C HIS A 46 -9.73 -7.65 -26.40
N TYR A 47 -10.73 -8.20 -25.70
CA TYR A 47 -11.00 -7.79 -24.33
C TYR A 47 -9.78 -8.19 -23.51
N ARG A 48 -9.12 -7.19 -22.94
CA ARG A 48 -8.10 -7.37 -21.91
C ARG A 48 -8.75 -8.06 -20.72
N GLU A 49 -8.21 -9.18 -20.27
CA GLU A 49 -8.64 -9.81 -19.02
C GLU A 49 -8.15 -8.95 -17.85
N GLU A 50 -9.08 -8.57 -16.97
CA GLU A 50 -8.81 -7.68 -15.85
C GLU A 50 -8.05 -8.40 -14.73
N CYS A 51 -7.21 -7.67 -14.01
CA CYS A 51 -6.42 -8.25 -12.94
C CYS A 51 -7.29 -8.63 -11.72
N ASN A 52 -7.02 -9.80 -11.15
CA ASN A 52 -7.60 -10.22 -9.88
C ASN A 52 -7.11 -9.29 -8.74
N THR A 53 -7.95 -9.06 -7.71
CA THR A 53 -7.52 -8.38 -6.48
C THR A 53 -6.30 -9.09 -5.91
N ALA A 54 -5.25 -8.32 -5.59
CA ALA A 54 -4.01 -8.79 -4.97
C ALA A 54 -4.26 -9.76 -3.81
N GLN A 55 -3.45 -10.81 -3.65
CA GLN A 55 -3.57 -11.77 -2.54
C GLN A 55 -2.27 -11.92 -1.72
N SER A 56 -1.11 -11.59 -2.28
CA SER A 56 0.15 -11.81 -1.58
C SER A 56 0.36 -10.87 -0.39
N GLN A 57 0.94 -11.44 0.66
CA GLN A 57 1.23 -10.79 1.93
C GLN A 57 2.59 -11.23 2.47
N ILE A 58 3.35 -10.32 3.07
CA ILE A 58 4.62 -10.62 3.76
C ILE A 58 4.75 -9.74 5.01
N ASP A 59 5.49 -10.20 6.02
CA ASP A 59 5.82 -9.40 7.20
C ASP A 59 7.26 -8.86 7.11
N GLN A 60 7.42 -7.54 7.06
CA GLN A 60 8.69 -6.86 7.31
C GLN A 60 9.08 -7.02 8.79
N GLY A 61 10.38 -7.03 9.08
CA GLY A 61 10.93 -7.15 10.44
C GLY A 61 11.25 -8.58 10.90
N ILE A 62 10.90 -9.60 10.10
CA ILE A 62 11.25 -11.01 10.35
C ILE A 62 12.54 -11.36 9.62
N ASP A 63 13.50 -12.00 10.29
CA ASP A 63 14.68 -12.60 9.65
C ASP A 63 14.35 -14.03 9.19
N ARG A 64 13.85 -14.16 7.96
CA ARG A 64 13.55 -15.47 7.36
C ARG A 64 14.81 -16.23 6.98
N TYR A 65 15.90 -15.54 6.67
CA TYR A 65 17.16 -16.16 6.26
C TYR A 65 17.78 -16.99 7.38
N THR A 66 18.04 -16.38 8.54
CA THR A 66 18.57 -17.07 9.71
C THR A 66 17.56 -18.09 10.24
N THR A 67 16.26 -17.77 10.22
CA THR A 67 15.20 -18.71 10.63
C THR A 67 15.19 -19.98 9.77
N ASN A 68 15.32 -19.86 8.45
CA ASN A 68 15.37 -21.02 7.54
C ASN A 68 16.65 -21.86 7.72
N LEU A 69 17.79 -21.22 7.99
CA LEU A 69 19.07 -21.92 8.22
C LEU A 69 19.14 -22.64 9.57
N THR A 70 18.51 -22.09 10.62
CA THR A 70 18.68 -22.58 12.00
C THR A 70 17.46 -23.29 12.57
N GLY A 71 16.27 -23.06 12.00
CA GLY A 71 14.99 -23.43 12.59
C GLY A 71 14.59 -22.59 13.82
N ILE A 72 15.31 -21.50 14.12
CA ILE A 72 15.08 -20.63 15.27
C ILE A 72 14.52 -19.30 14.76
N TYR A 73 13.34 -18.92 15.25
CA TYR A 73 12.72 -17.65 14.92
C TYR A 73 13.62 -16.47 15.27
N THR A 74 13.85 -15.60 14.31
CA THR A 74 14.71 -14.42 14.43
C THR A 74 14.01 -13.19 13.85
N LYS A 75 14.31 -12.02 14.41
CA LYS A 75 13.76 -10.72 14.03
C LYS A 75 14.88 -9.86 13.48
N VAL A 76 14.57 -9.02 12.50
CA VAL A 76 15.47 -7.97 12.02
C VAL A 76 15.48 -6.82 13.02
N ASN A 77 14.30 -6.37 13.45
CA ASN A 77 14.14 -5.26 14.39
C ASN A 77 12.94 -5.47 15.35
N ASN A 78 12.54 -4.45 16.10
CA ASN A 78 11.44 -4.50 17.07
C ASN A 78 10.07 -4.11 16.49
N VAL A 79 9.91 -4.10 15.16
CA VAL A 79 8.62 -3.90 14.49
C VAL A 79 8.30 -5.09 13.61
N ARG A 80 7.06 -5.56 13.60
CA ARG A 80 6.56 -6.48 12.57
C ARG A 80 5.47 -5.78 11.78
N SER A 81 5.71 -5.53 10.50
CA SER A 81 4.79 -4.76 9.64
C SER A 81 4.33 -5.62 8.47
N ARG A 82 3.02 -5.89 8.40
CA ARG A 82 2.40 -6.57 7.26
C ARG A 82 2.43 -5.65 6.02
N LEU A 83 2.84 -6.21 4.89
CA LEU A 83 2.84 -5.57 3.57
C LEU A 83 1.94 -6.37 2.63
N LEU A 84 1.23 -5.69 1.73
CA LEU A 84 0.42 -6.30 0.69
C LEU A 84 0.80 -5.74 -0.70
N THR A 85 0.51 -6.53 -1.73
CA THR A 85 0.73 -6.20 -3.15
C THR A 85 -0.40 -5.35 -3.76
N GLY A 86 -1.42 -4.98 -2.98
CA GLY A 86 -2.65 -4.33 -3.43
C GLY A 86 -2.77 -2.84 -3.12
N GLY A 87 -1.64 -2.13 -2.95
CA GLY A 87 -1.59 -0.70 -2.59
C GLY A 87 -1.89 -0.38 -1.13
N ASP A 88 -2.48 -1.34 -0.40
CA ASP A 88 -2.69 -1.36 1.04
C ASP A 88 -1.52 -1.99 1.80
N VAL A 89 -1.38 -1.63 3.07
CA VAL A 89 -0.37 -2.11 4.01
C VAL A 89 -0.97 -2.28 5.42
N TRP A 90 -0.21 -2.92 6.30
CA TRP A 90 -0.36 -2.95 7.75
C TRP A 90 -1.48 -3.82 8.34
N TRP A 91 -2.34 -4.42 7.52
CA TRP A 91 -3.45 -5.30 7.95
C TRP A 91 -3.46 -6.65 7.21
N ASP A 92 -4.20 -7.65 7.70
CA ASP A 92 -4.42 -8.92 6.95
C ASP A 92 -5.77 -9.01 6.23
N ARG A 93 -6.51 -7.90 6.18
CA ARG A 93 -7.91 -7.72 5.73
C ARG A 93 -8.99 -8.03 6.76
N GLU A 94 -8.63 -8.48 7.96
CA GLU A 94 -9.54 -8.62 9.09
C GLU A 94 -9.06 -7.85 10.33
N ASP A 95 -7.76 -7.93 10.63
CA ASP A 95 -7.11 -7.32 11.80
C ASP A 95 -5.92 -6.42 11.39
N GLY A 96 -5.58 -5.46 12.26
CA GLY A 96 -4.32 -4.74 12.24
C GLY A 96 -3.11 -5.63 12.52
N LYS A 97 -2.01 -5.38 11.80
CA LYS A 97 -0.76 -6.16 11.77
C LYS A 97 0.50 -5.27 11.65
N TYR A 98 0.44 -3.99 12.03
CA TYR A 98 1.63 -3.20 12.38
C TYR A 98 1.90 -3.35 13.89
N ILE A 99 2.77 -4.29 14.25
CA ILE A 99 3.00 -4.72 15.64
C ILE A 99 4.33 -4.14 16.14
N VAL A 100 4.26 -3.25 17.12
CA VAL A 100 5.43 -2.74 17.87
C VAL A 100 5.05 -2.62 19.35
N PRO A 101 5.82 -3.15 20.31
CA PRO A 101 7.03 -3.95 20.13
C PRO A 101 6.73 -5.32 19.50
N HIS A 102 7.63 -5.78 18.64
CA HIS A 102 7.52 -7.09 17.99
C HIS A 102 7.63 -8.20 19.05
N PRO A 103 6.58 -8.98 19.33
CA PRO A 103 6.61 -10.01 20.36
C PRO A 103 7.46 -11.22 19.92
N ASP A 104 7.94 -11.99 20.89
CA ASP A 104 8.48 -13.33 20.63
C ASP A 104 7.34 -14.30 20.24
N PRO A 105 7.64 -15.44 19.57
CA PRO A 105 6.62 -16.40 19.18
C PRO A 105 5.71 -16.85 20.33
N GLY A 106 4.40 -16.60 20.18
CA GLY A 106 3.39 -16.88 21.20
C GLY A 106 3.20 -15.77 22.25
N GLY A 107 3.87 -14.63 22.10
CA GLY A 107 3.57 -13.40 22.85
C GLY A 107 2.25 -12.75 22.40
N LYS A 108 1.79 -11.76 23.19
CA LYS A 108 0.60 -10.95 22.87
C LYS A 108 0.97 -9.99 21.71
N GLU A 109 0.15 -9.95 20.66
CA GLU A 109 0.34 -9.02 19.53
C GLU A 109 -0.58 -7.82 19.71
N VAL A 110 -0.01 -6.61 19.77
CA VAL A 110 -0.73 -5.33 19.84
C VAL A 110 -0.45 -4.56 18.57
N ALA A 111 -1.50 -4.10 17.87
CA ALA A 111 -1.32 -3.22 16.72
C ALA A 111 -1.04 -1.78 17.21
N SER A 112 -0.23 -1.01 16.50
CA SER A 112 -0.17 0.46 16.63
C SER A 112 -0.88 1.17 15.47
N LEU A 113 -1.07 0.46 14.35
CA LEU A 113 -1.76 0.93 13.16
C LEU A 113 -2.62 -0.25 12.67
N PHE A 114 -3.87 0.03 12.30
CA PHE A 114 -4.75 -0.97 11.74
C PHE A 114 -4.38 -1.21 10.28
N ALA A 115 -4.56 -0.20 9.43
CA ALA A 115 -4.32 -0.26 8.00
C ALA A 115 -3.69 1.04 7.48
N GLY A 116 -3.14 0.98 6.28
CA GLY A 116 -2.71 2.19 5.56
C GLY A 116 -2.64 1.95 4.06
N ALA A 117 -2.58 3.02 3.29
CA ALA A 117 -2.47 2.95 1.83
C ALA A 117 -1.90 4.25 1.25
N VAL A 118 -1.28 4.15 0.07
CA VAL A 118 -0.96 5.33 -0.73
C VAL A 118 -2.22 5.80 -1.46
N TRP A 119 -2.55 7.08 -1.32
CA TRP A 119 -3.59 7.77 -2.07
C TRP A 119 -2.95 8.72 -3.08
N LEU A 120 -3.50 8.70 -4.30
CA LEU A 120 -3.05 9.51 -5.42
C LEU A 120 -4.25 10.19 -6.08
N GLY A 121 -4.06 11.42 -6.55
CA GLY A 121 -5.05 12.07 -7.41
C GLY A 121 -4.54 13.33 -8.07
N GLY A 122 -5.11 13.68 -9.21
CA GLY A 122 -4.76 14.86 -10.02
C GLY A 122 -5.67 14.99 -11.23
N VAL A 123 -5.41 15.96 -12.11
CA VAL A 123 -6.26 16.25 -13.28
C VAL A 123 -5.50 16.06 -14.60
N ASP A 124 -6.18 15.48 -15.59
CA ASP A 124 -5.65 15.44 -16.96
C ASP A 124 -5.80 16.80 -17.69
N PRO A 125 -5.11 17.02 -18.83
CA PRO A 125 -5.17 18.30 -19.56
C PRO A 125 -6.57 18.68 -20.10
N ALA A 126 -7.53 17.75 -20.10
CA ALA A 126 -8.93 18.02 -20.43
C ALA A 126 -9.78 18.39 -19.20
N GLY A 127 -9.19 18.38 -18.00
CA GLY A 127 -9.82 18.73 -16.73
C GLY A 127 -10.58 17.58 -16.07
N ASN A 128 -10.35 16.32 -16.48
CA ASN A 128 -10.96 15.18 -15.82
C ASN A 128 -10.11 14.75 -14.62
N LEU A 129 -10.75 14.58 -13.46
CA LEU A 129 -10.15 14.03 -12.27
C LEU A 129 -9.72 12.57 -12.49
N LYS A 130 -8.50 12.23 -12.06
CA LYS A 130 -7.99 10.88 -11.87
C LYS A 130 -7.67 10.71 -10.40
N THR A 131 -8.05 9.58 -9.82
CA THR A 131 -7.76 9.22 -8.42
C THR A 131 -7.43 7.75 -8.37
N ALA A 132 -6.58 7.34 -7.44
CA ALA A 132 -6.41 5.95 -7.04
C ALA A 132 -6.19 5.95 -5.53
N CYS A 133 -7.18 5.49 -4.76
CA CYS A 133 -7.20 5.57 -3.31
C CYS A 133 -7.76 4.27 -2.75
N GLN A 134 -7.07 3.66 -1.80
CA GLN A 134 -7.46 2.38 -1.20
C GLN A 134 -7.75 2.57 0.29
N THR A 135 -8.85 1.99 0.78
CA THR A 135 -9.10 1.74 2.21
C THR A 135 -9.31 0.23 2.39
N TYR A 136 -10.43 -0.19 2.98
CA TYR A 136 -10.72 -1.59 3.27
C TYR A 136 -11.28 -2.40 2.09
N GLY A 137 -11.51 -1.79 0.92
CA GLY A 137 -12.19 -2.40 -0.22
C GLY A 137 -11.53 -3.69 -0.74
N ASN A 138 -10.21 -3.86 -0.57
CA ASN A 138 -9.50 -5.12 -0.85
C ASN A 138 -10.06 -6.33 -0.07
N ARG A 139 -10.79 -6.14 1.04
CA ARG A 139 -11.54 -7.20 1.75
C ARG A 139 -12.71 -7.75 0.93
N THR A 140 -13.33 -6.92 0.07
CA THR A 140 -14.48 -7.29 -0.77
C THR A 140 -14.17 -7.32 -2.28
N GLY A 141 -12.91 -7.10 -2.66
CA GLY A 141 -12.48 -7.01 -4.06
C GLY A 141 -12.67 -5.64 -4.71
N ASN A 142 -13.10 -4.64 -3.94
CA ASN A 142 -13.19 -3.24 -4.37
C ASN A 142 -11.79 -2.64 -4.30
N SER A 143 -11.05 -2.70 -5.41
CA SER A 143 -9.65 -2.29 -5.44
C SER A 143 -9.40 -1.15 -6.41
N ASP A 144 -8.46 -0.29 -6.03
CA ASP A 144 -7.89 0.74 -6.89
C ASP A 144 -6.49 0.37 -7.41
N PHE A 145 -5.88 -0.70 -6.87
CA PHE A 145 -4.50 -1.11 -7.20
C PHE A 145 -4.35 -2.62 -7.42
N TRP A 146 -3.53 -2.98 -8.41
CA TRP A 146 -3.27 -4.37 -8.79
C TRP A 146 -1.76 -4.64 -8.85
N PRO A 147 -1.31 -5.88 -8.59
CA PRO A 147 0.11 -6.18 -8.60
C PRO A 147 0.76 -6.01 -9.97
N GLY A 148 2.06 -5.73 -9.97
CA GLY A 148 2.92 -5.69 -11.15
C GLY A 148 3.03 -4.35 -11.87
N PRO A 149 3.98 -4.27 -12.83
CA PRO A 149 4.27 -3.07 -13.59
C PRO A 149 3.26 -2.82 -14.72
N LEU A 150 3.35 -1.62 -15.30
CA LEU A 150 2.66 -1.25 -16.54
C LEU A 150 3.62 -1.26 -17.74
N ASP A 151 3.07 -1.42 -18.94
CA ASP A 151 3.75 -1.19 -20.21
C ASP A 151 3.93 0.31 -20.52
N LEU A 152 4.45 0.66 -21.70
CA LEU A 152 5.11 1.95 -21.95
C LEU A 152 4.28 3.27 -22.00
N ILE A 153 2.95 3.39 -22.16
CA ILE A 153 1.89 2.42 -22.51
C ILE A 153 0.75 2.50 -21.47
N GLY A 154 1.11 2.24 -20.22
CA GLY A 154 0.24 2.34 -19.06
C GLY A 154 -0.83 1.25 -18.96
N ASN A 155 -0.63 0.07 -19.55
CA ASN A 155 -1.51 -1.10 -19.43
C ASN A 155 -0.78 -2.27 -18.76
N THR A 156 -1.51 -3.24 -18.24
CA THR A 156 -0.98 -4.55 -17.82
C THR A 156 -1.94 -5.66 -18.26
N GLU A 157 -1.85 -6.88 -17.77
CA GLU A 157 -2.78 -7.98 -18.06
C GLU A 157 -2.83 -8.97 -16.90
N GLN A 158 -3.90 -9.77 -16.80
CA GLN A 158 -4.11 -10.71 -15.69
C GLN A 158 -2.88 -11.59 -15.42
N THR A 159 -2.23 -12.11 -16.47
CA THR A 159 -1.00 -12.91 -16.41
C THR A 159 0.20 -12.16 -15.83
N VAL A 160 0.34 -10.85 -16.11
CA VAL A 160 1.39 -10.02 -15.49
C VAL A 160 1.06 -9.80 -14.02
N CYS A 161 -0.19 -9.45 -13.70
CA CYS A 161 -0.63 -9.26 -12.32
C CYS A 161 -0.46 -10.53 -11.47
N GLU A 162 -0.82 -11.72 -11.99
CA GLU A 162 -0.64 -13.01 -11.28
C GLU A 162 0.83 -13.37 -11.06
N ASN A 163 1.72 -13.07 -12.02
CA ASN A 163 3.15 -13.28 -11.85
C ASN A 163 3.75 -12.34 -10.80
N TRP A 164 3.30 -11.08 -10.77
CA TRP A 164 3.81 -10.04 -9.89
C TRP A 164 3.07 -9.89 -8.55
N ASP A 165 2.02 -10.69 -8.29
CA ASP A 165 1.38 -10.82 -6.98
C ASP A 165 2.28 -11.59 -6.01
N ARG A 166 3.47 -11.04 -5.73
CA ARG A 166 4.50 -11.55 -4.82
C ARG A 166 5.46 -10.45 -4.38
N PHE A 167 6.33 -10.81 -3.45
CA PHE A 167 7.43 -9.97 -2.98
C PHE A 167 8.77 -10.59 -3.36
N PHE A 168 9.79 -9.75 -3.50
CA PHE A 168 11.18 -10.16 -3.68
C PHE A 168 11.98 -9.68 -2.48
N GLU A 169 12.58 -10.60 -1.73
CA GLU A 169 13.26 -10.31 -0.47
C GLU A 169 14.75 -10.66 -0.56
N VAL A 170 15.59 -9.84 0.07
CA VAL A 170 17.02 -10.10 0.24
C VAL A 170 17.52 -9.52 1.56
N TYR A 171 18.46 -10.21 2.20
CA TYR A 171 19.06 -9.79 3.47
C TYR A 171 20.49 -9.28 3.29
N ALA A 172 20.94 -8.36 4.16
CA ALA A 172 22.32 -7.86 4.13
C ALA A 172 23.36 -9.00 4.24
N GLN A 173 23.05 -10.06 5.00
CA GLN A 173 23.90 -11.23 5.12
C GLN A 173 24.10 -11.97 3.78
N GLU A 174 23.09 -12.03 2.92
CA GLU A 174 23.21 -12.61 1.58
C GLU A 174 24.12 -11.75 0.70
N ILE A 175 23.94 -10.44 0.76
CA ILE A 175 24.77 -9.46 0.03
C ILE A 175 26.23 -9.55 0.48
N ASP A 176 26.49 -9.62 1.79
CA ASP A 176 27.83 -9.80 2.34
C ASP A 176 28.47 -11.12 1.89
N ILE A 177 27.72 -12.23 1.88
CA ILE A 177 28.21 -13.52 1.36
C ILE A 177 28.58 -13.39 -0.12
N HIS A 178 27.69 -12.81 -0.94
CA HIS A 178 27.91 -12.59 -2.37
C HIS A 178 29.16 -11.71 -2.61
N ARG A 179 29.26 -10.54 -1.97
CA ARG A 179 30.38 -9.60 -2.13
C ARG A 179 31.72 -10.23 -1.73
N ASN A 180 31.74 -11.05 -0.68
CA ASN A 180 32.94 -11.79 -0.27
C ASN A 180 33.32 -12.88 -1.29
N LEU A 181 32.35 -13.60 -1.88
CA LEU A 181 32.62 -14.59 -2.92
C LEU A 181 33.17 -13.92 -4.20
N TYR A 182 32.56 -12.82 -4.62
CA TYR A 182 33.02 -12.03 -5.77
C TYR A 182 34.44 -11.50 -5.56
N ALA A 183 34.74 -10.88 -4.41
CA ALA A 183 36.07 -10.37 -4.09
C ALA A 183 37.17 -11.45 -4.10
N ARG A 184 36.83 -12.70 -3.71
CA ARG A 184 37.74 -13.85 -3.85
C ARG A 184 37.88 -14.35 -5.29
N SER A 185 36.84 -14.20 -6.11
CA SER A 185 36.90 -14.54 -7.54
C SER A 185 37.92 -13.66 -8.29
N LEU A 186 37.99 -12.37 -7.96
CA LEU A 186 39.01 -11.43 -8.44
C LEU A 186 40.44 -11.84 -8.01
N ALA A 187 40.58 -12.59 -6.92
CA ALA A 187 41.85 -13.18 -6.46
C ALA A 187 42.16 -14.56 -7.11
N GLY A 188 41.30 -15.06 -8.00
CA GLY A 188 41.48 -16.30 -8.75
C GLY A 188 40.78 -17.54 -8.17
N GLU A 189 39.89 -17.39 -7.20
CA GLU A 189 38.98 -18.47 -6.80
C GLU A 189 37.83 -18.66 -7.81
N SER A 190 37.23 -19.85 -7.84
CA SER A 190 36.04 -20.09 -8.65
C SER A 190 34.80 -19.46 -8.01
N TYR A 191 34.04 -18.71 -8.81
CA TYR A 191 32.69 -18.26 -8.47
C TYR A 191 31.71 -18.69 -9.57
N SER A 192 30.66 -19.42 -9.22
CA SER A 192 29.65 -19.97 -10.14
C SER A 192 28.21 -19.59 -9.74
N PRO A 193 27.23 -19.68 -10.67
CA PRO A 193 25.83 -19.36 -10.38
C PRO A 193 25.22 -20.06 -9.17
N ASP A 194 25.66 -21.29 -8.88
CA ASP A 194 25.20 -22.10 -7.73
C ASP A 194 25.67 -21.56 -6.37
N GLN A 195 26.58 -20.58 -6.37
CA GLN A 195 27.12 -19.94 -5.17
C GLN A 195 26.52 -18.55 -4.92
N ILE A 196 25.66 -18.03 -5.81
CA ILE A 196 24.93 -16.78 -5.59
C ILE A 196 23.80 -17.07 -4.58
N PRO A 197 23.70 -16.35 -3.45
CA PRO A 197 22.57 -16.46 -2.53
C PRO A 197 21.23 -16.17 -3.20
N GLU A 198 20.15 -16.79 -2.72
CA GLU A 198 18.86 -16.84 -3.42
C GLU A 198 18.23 -15.46 -3.60
N GLY A 199 18.21 -14.60 -2.57
CA GLY A 199 17.67 -13.24 -2.65
C GLY A 199 18.46 -12.34 -3.60
N VAL A 200 19.79 -12.53 -3.68
CA VAL A 200 20.66 -11.83 -4.65
C VAL A 200 20.42 -12.38 -6.07
N LYS A 201 20.32 -13.70 -6.23
CA LYS A 201 20.14 -14.36 -7.53
C LYS A 201 18.77 -14.07 -8.14
N GLY A 202 17.71 -14.05 -7.33
CA GLY A 202 16.33 -13.83 -7.74
C GLY A 202 15.89 -12.36 -7.82
N TRP A 203 16.75 -11.40 -7.48
CA TRP A 203 16.40 -9.98 -7.38
C TRP A 203 15.84 -9.42 -8.71
N PRO A 204 14.69 -8.71 -8.72
CA PRO A 204 14.03 -8.22 -9.93
C PRO A 204 14.69 -6.93 -10.46
N ALA A 205 16.02 -6.86 -10.50
CA ALA A 205 16.75 -5.74 -11.12
C ALA A 205 16.86 -5.93 -12.64
N ARG A 206 16.86 -4.80 -13.38
CA ARG A 206 16.85 -4.78 -14.85
C ARG A 206 17.96 -5.66 -15.43
N GLY A 207 17.59 -6.60 -16.31
CA GLY A 207 18.53 -7.44 -17.03
C GLY A 207 18.96 -8.73 -16.32
N ASN A 208 18.50 -9.01 -15.09
CA ASN A 208 18.92 -10.18 -14.32
C ASN A 208 18.81 -11.51 -15.12
N PRO A 209 19.94 -12.15 -15.50
CA PRO A 209 19.93 -13.37 -16.31
C PRO A 209 19.48 -14.62 -15.53
N PHE A 210 19.44 -14.55 -14.19
CA PHE A 210 19.01 -15.64 -13.30
C PHE A 210 17.56 -15.51 -12.84
N PHE A 211 16.87 -14.41 -13.16
CA PHE A 211 15.55 -14.12 -12.64
C PHE A 211 14.53 -15.24 -12.90
N PHE A 212 14.47 -15.73 -14.15
CA PHE A 212 13.56 -16.81 -14.54
C PHE A 212 13.85 -18.12 -13.79
N GLU A 213 15.12 -18.41 -13.48
CA GLU A 213 15.53 -19.63 -12.76
C GLU A 213 14.94 -19.69 -11.34
N ILE A 214 14.78 -18.53 -10.69
CA ILE A 214 14.27 -18.41 -9.33
C ILE A 214 12.76 -18.13 -9.28
N ASN A 215 12.26 -17.29 -10.18
CA ASN A 215 10.89 -16.76 -10.09
C ASN A 215 9.88 -17.43 -11.04
N GLU A 216 10.36 -18.25 -11.98
CA GLU A 216 9.57 -19.02 -12.96
C GLU A 216 8.74 -18.17 -13.96
N PHE A 217 9.07 -16.88 -14.13
CA PHE A 217 8.48 -16.02 -15.17
C PHE A 217 9.50 -15.03 -15.75
N GLU A 218 9.16 -14.42 -16.90
CA GLU A 218 10.04 -13.51 -17.63
C GLU A 218 10.13 -12.11 -16.97
N LEU A 219 11.36 -11.61 -16.81
CA LEU A 219 11.58 -10.26 -16.31
C LEU A 219 11.21 -9.22 -17.39
N PRO A 220 10.38 -8.21 -17.10
CA PRO A 220 10.08 -7.14 -18.05
C PRO A 220 11.33 -6.36 -18.45
N ASN A 221 11.65 -6.36 -19.74
CA ASN A 221 12.71 -5.52 -20.27
C ASN A 221 12.20 -4.08 -20.45
N THR A 222 12.41 -3.23 -19.43
CA THR A 222 11.95 -1.84 -19.41
C THR A 222 13.07 -0.87 -19.00
N ASP A 223 13.24 0.18 -19.79
CA ASP A 223 14.23 1.24 -19.52
C ASP A 223 13.87 2.11 -18.29
N GLN A 224 12.61 2.06 -17.83
CA GLN A 224 12.11 2.89 -16.72
C GLN A 224 12.47 2.32 -15.32
N GLY A 225 13.26 1.25 -15.32
CA GLY A 225 13.86 0.62 -14.14
C GLY A 225 12.92 -0.36 -13.44
N LEU A 226 13.51 -1.27 -12.66
CA LEU A 226 12.82 -2.17 -11.74
C LEU A 226 13.46 -1.98 -10.35
N ALA A 227 13.76 -3.05 -9.60
CA ALA A 227 14.47 -2.90 -8.33
C ALA A 227 15.89 -2.36 -8.52
N GLY A 228 16.33 -1.52 -7.57
CA GLY A 228 17.65 -0.90 -7.57
C GLY A 228 18.77 -1.90 -7.29
N PHE A 229 19.94 -1.65 -7.86
CA PHE A 229 21.16 -2.43 -7.68
C PHE A 229 22.41 -1.55 -7.78
N TRP A 230 23.50 -2.01 -7.17
CA TRP A 230 24.83 -1.51 -7.46
C TRP A 230 25.37 -2.21 -8.70
N ASP A 231 25.76 -1.42 -9.70
CA ASP A 231 26.40 -1.85 -10.94
C ASP A 231 27.93 -1.72 -10.76
N GLU A 232 28.63 -2.86 -10.66
CA GLU A 232 30.08 -2.93 -10.44
C GLU A 232 30.86 -2.73 -11.75
N ASN A 233 30.28 -3.06 -12.91
CA ASN A 233 30.99 -3.08 -14.20
C ASN A 233 30.70 -1.84 -15.08
N GLY A 234 29.60 -1.13 -14.81
CA GLY A 234 29.14 0.08 -15.50
C GLY A 234 28.37 -0.18 -16.81
N ASP A 235 27.71 -1.32 -16.98
CA ASP A 235 26.98 -1.72 -18.20
C ASP A 235 25.45 -1.56 -18.14
N ASP A 236 24.92 -1.00 -17.05
CA ASP A 236 23.48 -0.73 -16.82
C ASP A 236 22.60 -2.00 -16.66
N LEU A 237 23.16 -3.21 -16.59
CA LEU A 237 22.43 -4.48 -16.42
C LEU A 237 22.85 -5.22 -15.14
N TYR A 238 21.90 -5.82 -14.43
CA TYR A 238 22.19 -6.59 -13.23
C TYR A 238 22.71 -7.99 -13.56
N ASN A 239 23.96 -8.28 -13.22
CA ASN A 239 24.54 -9.62 -13.25
C ASN A 239 25.41 -9.88 -11.99
N PRO A 240 24.93 -10.69 -11.02
CA PRO A 240 25.72 -11.05 -9.83
C PRO A 240 27.06 -11.76 -10.13
N LEU A 241 27.30 -12.30 -11.33
CA LEU A 241 28.63 -12.83 -11.67
C LEU A 241 29.65 -11.72 -11.96
N ASP A 242 29.20 -10.54 -12.38
CA ASP A 242 30.06 -9.39 -12.68
C ASP A 242 30.28 -8.47 -11.46
N GLY A 243 29.57 -8.73 -10.35
CA GLY A 243 29.80 -8.10 -9.03
C GLY A 243 28.58 -7.38 -8.45
N ASP A 244 27.47 -7.38 -9.16
CA ASP A 244 26.31 -6.57 -8.84
C ASP A 244 25.48 -7.12 -7.68
N TYR A 245 24.92 -6.22 -6.87
CA TYR A 245 24.10 -6.59 -5.71
C TYR A 245 22.95 -5.60 -5.45
N PRO A 246 21.86 -6.04 -4.79
CA PRO A 246 20.72 -5.20 -4.45
C PRO A 246 21.09 -4.01 -3.54
N ILE A 247 20.46 -2.85 -3.75
CA ILE A 247 20.61 -1.66 -2.88
C ILE A 247 19.29 -0.90 -2.71
N ILE A 248 19.23 0.01 -1.73
CA ILE A 248 18.22 1.07 -1.69
C ILE A 248 18.70 2.33 -2.42
N GLU A 249 17.82 2.94 -3.21
CA GLU A 249 18.10 4.13 -4.02
C GLU A 249 17.58 5.42 -3.35
N ILE A 250 18.30 5.94 -2.36
CA ILE A 250 17.90 7.16 -1.65
C ILE A 250 18.52 8.39 -2.30
N ARG A 251 17.68 9.37 -2.70
CA ARG A 251 18.12 10.61 -3.36
C ARG A 251 19.18 11.32 -2.52
N GLY A 252 20.31 11.72 -3.09
CA GLY A 252 21.38 12.42 -2.36
C GLY A 252 22.25 11.54 -1.45
N CYS A 253 22.00 10.24 -1.35
CA CYS A 253 22.96 9.26 -0.85
C CYS A 253 23.76 8.73 -2.04
N THR A 254 25.08 8.95 -2.07
CA THR A 254 25.94 8.55 -3.21
C THR A 254 26.60 7.18 -3.02
N GLU A 255 26.76 6.73 -1.79
CA GLU A 255 27.34 5.42 -1.47
C GLU A 255 26.24 4.34 -1.49
N PRO A 256 26.47 3.15 -2.08
CA PRO A 256 25.49 2.07 -2.08
C PRO A 256 25.10 1.67 -0.66
N GLN A 257 23.80 1.65 -0.37
CA GLN A 257 23.24 1.24 0.92
C GLN A 257 22.43 -0.04 0.75
N TYR A 258 22.62 -1.01 1.64
CA TYR A 258 21.77 -2.20 1.75
C TYR A 258 21.45 -2.46 3.23
N PRO A 259 20.21 -2.20 3.68
CA PRO A 259 19.74 -2.50 5.03
C PRO A 259 19.68 -4.01 5.33
N ASP A 260 19.53 -4.37 6.60
CA ASP A 260 19.53 -5.76 7.06
C ASP A 260 18.47 -6.63 6.37
N GLN A 261 17.33 -6.04 6.01
CA GLN A 261 16.30 -6.63 5.16
C GLN A 261 15.82 -5.61 4.12
N MET A 262 15.69 -6.05 2.87
CA MET A 262 15.02 -5.32 1.80
C MET A 262 13.93 -6.19 1.17
N ILE A 263 12.75 -5.61 0.97
CA ILE A 263 11.59 -6.24 0.32
C ILE A 263 11.13 -5.31 -0.81
N PHE A 264 11.08 -5.83 -2.03
CA PHE A 264 10.61 -5.10 -3.21
C PHE A 264 9.33 -5.72 -3.79
N TRP A 265 8.44 -4.86 -4.28
CA TRP A 265 7.28 -5.24 -5.10
C TRP A 265 6.84 -4.06 -5.97
N ILE A 266 5.93 -4.33 -6.92
CA ILE A 266 5.35 -3.32 -7.80
C ILE A 266 3.83 -3.49 -7.75
N TYR A 267 3.10 -2.38 -7.77
CA TYR A 267 1.68 -2.35 -8.08
C TYR A 267 1.35 -1.19 -9.01
N ASN A 268 0.16 -1.18 -9.58
CA ASN A 268 -0.33 -0.17 -10.51
C ASN A 268 -1.82 0.09 -10.33
N ASP A 269 -2.31 1.24 -10.79
CA ASP A 269 -3.72 1.61 -10.66
C ASP A 269 -4.58 1.30 -11.90
N ASN A 270 -4.07 0.56 -12.89
CA ASN A 270 -4.78 0.30 -14.14
C ASN A 270 -4.88 -1.19 -14.45
N GLY A 271 -5.14 -2.03 -13.44
CA GLY A 271 -5.39 -3.47 -13.58
C GLY A 271 -6.81 -3.81 -14.04
N SER A 272 -7.80 -2.98 -13.70
CA SER A 272 -9.15 -2.93 -14.28
C SER A 272 -9.38 -1.59 -15.01
N ASN A 273 -10.52 -1.44 -15.69
CA ASN A 273 -10.92 -0.21 -16.37
C ASN A 273 -11.62 0.80 -15.45
N VAL A 274 -12.01 0.40 -14.23
CA VAL A 274 -12.71 1.23 -13.24
C VAL A 274 -12.15 0.89 -11.85
N HIS A 275 -12.00 1.91 -11.02
CA HIS A 275 -11.60 1.80 -9.62
C HIS A 275 -12.78 1.41 -8.72
N GLY A 276 -12.56 0.41 -7.86
CA GLY A 276 -13.60 -0.18 -7.03
C GLY A 276 -13.82 0.51 -5.69
N GLU A 277 -12.82 1.22 -5.17
CA GLU A 277 -12.88 1.96 -3.91
C GLU A 277 -13.19 3.44 -4.17
N SER A 278 -12.30 4.15 -4.88
CA SER A 278 -12.49 5.61 -5.09
C SER A 278 -13.57 5.95 -6.12
N MET A 279 -14.06 4.97 -6.89
CA MET A 279 -14.86 5.18 -8.10
C MET A 279 -14.15 6.08 -9.14
N GLY A 280 -12.82 6.18 -9.04
CA GLY A 280 -11.94 6.94 -9.90
C GLY A 280 -11.82 6.42 -11.33
N THR A 281 -11.19 7.25 -12.17
CA THR A 281 -10.63 6.82 -13.45
C THR A 281 -9.13 6.62 -13.27
N PRO A 282 -8.54 5.49 -13.71
CA PRO A 282 -7.11 5.25 -13.63
C PRO A 282 -6.24 6.42 -14.13
N ILE A 283 -5.29 6.79 -13.28
CA ILE A 283 -4.16 7.67 -13.54
C ILE A 283 -3.22 6.99 -14.56
N LYS A 284 -3.09 5.66 -14.54
CA LYS A 284 -1.98 4.89 -15.13
C LYS A 284 -0.66 5.15 -14.41
N MET A 285 -0.70 5.14 -13.08
CA MET A 285 0.47 5.18 -12.22
C MET A 285 0.98 3.76 -11.96
N GLU A 286 2.27 3.56 -12.18
CA GLU A 286 3.00 2.41 -11.62
C GLU A 286 3.72 2.88 -10.35
N VAL A 287 3.64 2.09 -9.28
CA VAL A 287 4.28 2.35 -8.00
C VAL A 287 5.21 1.19 -7.68
N GLN A 288 6.52 1.47 -7.73
CA GLN A 288 7.57 0.54 -7.33
C GLN A 288 7.89 0.81 -5.86
N VAL A 289 7.74 -0.19 -5.00
CA VAL A 289 7.92 -0.05 -3.55
C VAL A 289 9.10 -0.88 -3.08
N GLN A 290 9.92 -0.27 -2.23
CA GLN A 290 11.01 -0.93 -1.52
C GLN A 290 10.85 -0.66 -0.02
N ALA A 291 10.42 -1.66 0.72
CA ALA A 291 10.42 -1.65 2.19
C ALA A 291 11.77 -2.15 2.71
N PHE A 292 12.26 -1.55 3.80
CA PHE A 292 13.53 -1.93 4.39
C PHE A 292 13.58 -1.68 5.90
N ALA A 293 14.35 -2.51 6.61
CA ALA A 293 14.51 -2.46 8.06
C ALA A 293 15.99 -2.57 8.45
N TYR A 294 16.33 -1.98 9.60
CA TYR A 294 17.67 -2.01 10.18
C TYR A 294 17.62 -2.69 11.55
N GLY A 295 18.53 -3.62 11.80
CA GLY A 295 18.71 -4.26 13.09
C GLY A 295 19.66 -3.47 13.97
N THR A 296 19.14 -2.57 14.80
CA THR A 296 19.94 -1.66 15.64
C THR A 296 19.66 -1.86 17.13
N ASN A 297 20.38 -1.11 17.98
CA ASN A 297 20.14 -1.05 19.43
C ASN A 297 19.75 0.37 19.87
N ASP A 298 19.24 1.16 18.93
CA ASP A 298 18.80 2.55 19.07
C ASP A 298 17.37 2.69 18.51
N GLU A 299 16.87 3.92 18.44
CA GLU A 299 15.48 4.22 18.06
C GLU A 299 15.12 3.76 16.63
N LEU A 300 16.08 3.51 15.73
CA LEU A 300 15.80 2.95 14.39
C LEU A 300 15.26 1.51 14.47
N ASN A 301 15.50 0.80 15.57
CA ASN A 301 15.01 -0.54 15.81
C ASN A 301 13.48 -0.59 15.97
N ASP A 302 12.86 0.55 16.33
CA ASP A 302 11.42 0.73 16.51
C ASP A 302 10.74 1.37 15.28
N MET A 303 11.44 1.40 14.12
CA MET A 303 10.96 2.02 12.87
C MET A 303 10.90 1.04 11.71
N THR A 304 10.00 1.27 10.76
CA THR A 304 10.05 0.66 9.42
C THR A 304 10.12 1.74 8.35
N PHE A 305 10.79 1.44 7.24
CA PHE A 305 10.94 2.38 6.13
C PHE A 305 10.35 1.80 4.86
N GLN A 306 9.73 2.65 4.05
CA GLN A 306 9.19 2.33 2.73
C GLN A 306 9.52 3.46 1.76
N ARG A 307 10.11 3.13 0.60
CA ARG A 307 10.35 4.05 -0.52
C ARG A 307 9.34 3.76 -1.61
N TYR A 308 8.52 4.76 -1.95
CA TYR A 308 7.61 4.72 -3.09
C TYR A 308 8.24 5.48 -4.27
N LYS A 309 8.45 4.79 -5.40
CA LYS A 309 8.84 5.39 -6.68
C LYS A 309 7.63 5.37 -7.60
N LEU A 310 7.11 6.56 -7.89
CA LEU A 310 5.95 6.77 -8.75
C LEU A 310 6.40 6.98 -10.19
N ILE A 311 5.81 6.24 -11.13
CA ILE A 311 6.09 6.33 -12.56
C ILE A 311 4.76 6.60 -13.27
N ASN A 312 4.58 7.82 -13.77
CA ASN A 312 3.43 8.15 -14.61
C ASN A 312 3.59 7.44 -15.97
N ARG A 313 2.69 6.50 -16.26
CA ARG A 313 2.61 5.76 -17.54
C ARG A 313 1.41 6.21 -18.38
N ALA A 314 0.73 7.28 -17.99
CA ALA A 314 -0.24 7.97 -18.82
C ALA A 314 0.40 8.52 -20.10
N THR A 315 -0.42 8.74 -21.12
CA THR A 315 -0.01 9.39 -22.37
C THR A 315 0.08 10.91 -22.26
N GLU A 316 -0.39 11.48 -21.15
CA GLU A 316 -0.51 12.92 -20.88
C GLU A 316 -0.01 13.20 -19.45
N ASP A 317 0.50 14.40 -19.21
CA ASP A 317 0.92 14.83 -17.88
C ASP A 317 -0.31 15.04 -16.98
N ILE A 318 -0.22 14.59 -15.73
CA ILE A 318 -1.27 14.77 -14.71
C ILE A 318 -0.86 15.93 -13.80
N ASP A 319 -1.61 17.02 -13.86
CA ASP A 319 -1.36 18.26 -13.11
C ASP A 319 -2.17 18.28 -11.81
N SER A 320 -1.84 19.21 -10.89
CA SER A 320 -2.42 19.27 -9.55
C SER A 320 -2.37 17.91 -8.84
N THR A 321 -1.25 17.19 -8.99
CA THR A 321 -1.10 15.84 -8.44
C THR A 321 -0.73 15.90 -6.95
N TYR A 322 -1.49 15.19 -6.12
CA TYR A 322 -1.29 15.02 -4.69
C TYR A 322 -0.94 13.56 -4.36
N PHE A 323 -0.16 13.41 -3.29
CA PHE A 323 0.25 12.14 -2.69
C PHE A 323 -0.05 12.21 -1.20
N ALA A 324 -0.76 11.23 -0.67
CA ALA A 324 -0.96 11.07 0.77
C ALA A 324 -0.74 9.62 1.18
N MET A 325 -0.27 9.44 2.42
CA MET A 325 -0.38 8.18 3.14
C MET A 325 -1.68 8.25 3.94
N TRP A 326 -2.68 7.49 3.52
CA TRP A 326 -3.83 7.22 4.37
C TRP A 326 -3.41 6.26 5.49
N VAL A 327 -3.84 6.58 6.70
CA VAL A 327 -3.50 5.84 7.92
C VAL A 327 -4.77 5.66 8.73
N ASP A 328 -5.11 4.41 9.00
CA ASP A 328 -6.11 4.02 9.99
C ASP A 328 -5.35 3.51 11.22
N ALA A 329 -5.44 4.26 12.31
CA ALA A 329 -4.72 3.95 13.53
C ALA A 329 -5.64 3.25 14.53
N ASP A 330 -5.22 2.05 14.94
CA ASP A 330 -5.69 1.35 16.14
C ASP A 330 -4.46 1.29 17.06
N LEU A 331 -4.28 2.23 17.99
CA LEU A 331 -3.14 2.23 18.93
C LEU A 331 -3.39 1.30 20.11
N GLY A 332 -3.72 0.05 19.79
CA GLY A 332 -4.34 -0.88 20.73
C GLY A 332 -5.85 -0.81 20.55
N CYS A 333 -6.55 -0.01 21.34
CA CYS A 333 -7.99 0.18 21.25
C CYS A 333 -8.39 1.35 20.33
N PHE A 334 -9.05 1.01 19.23
CA PHE A 334 -9.62 1.92 18.22
C PHE A 334 -10.68 2.94 18.72
N LEU A 335 -10.94 3.02 20.03
CA LEU A 335 -11.98 3.86 20.63
C LEU A 335 -11.43 5.06 21.41
N ASP A 336 -10.13 5.10 21.65
CA ASP A 336 -9.42 6.16 22.38
C ASP A 336 -8.19 6.67 21.62
N ASP A 337 -8.21 6.57 20.30
CA ASP A 337 -7.19 7.08 19.38
C ASP A 337 -7.37 8.56 19.05
N TYR A 338 -6.39 9.40 19.46
CA TYR A 338 -6.29 10.79 19.05
C TYR A 338 -5.11 11.04 18.12
N ILE A 339 -5.28 12.03 17.23
CA ILE A 339 -4.28 12.42 16.24
C ILE A 339 -3.76 13.84 16.45
N GLY A 340 -2.60 14.12 15.88
CA GLY A 340 -2.02 15.45 15.77
C GLY A 340 -0.89 15.51 14.76
N CYS A 341 -0.34 16.69 14.52
CA CYS A 341 0.83 16.84 13.65
C CYS A 341 1.81 17.90 14.15
N ASP A 342 3.10 17.68 13.86
CA ASP A 342 4.17 18.63 14.09
C ASP A 342 4.67 19.16 12.74
N THR A 343 4.18 20.35 12.39
CA THR A 343 4.54 21.06 11.15
C THR A 343 6.01 21.45 11.07
N SER A 344 6.74 21.53 12.20
CA SER A 344 8.18 21.79 12.20
C SER A 344 9.01 20.55 11.86
N ARG A 345 8.43 19.36 12.04
CA ARG A 345 9.02 18.05 11.72
C ARG A 345 8.43 17.41 10.46
N SER A 346 7.33 17.93 9.92
CA SER A 346 6.50 17.26 8.89
C SER A 346 5.90 15.92 9.33
N LEU A 347 5.74 15.73 10.64
CA LEU A 347 5.36 14.47 11.28
C LEU A 347 3.86 14.47 11.63
N ALA A 348 3.11 13.48 11.15
CA ALA A 348 1.82 13.10 11.72
C ALA A 348 2.02 12.09 12.87
N TYR A 349 1.18 12.12 13.90
CA TYR A 349 1.25 11.17 15.01
C TYR A 349 -0.12 10.81 15.60
N THR A 350 -0.22 9.58 16.11
CA THR A 350 -1.36 9.08 16.90
C THR A 350 -0.91 8.81 18.34
N TYR A 351 -1.76 9.17 19.30
CA TYR A 351 -1.55 9.05 20.74
C TYR A 351 -2.89 8.74 21.43
N ASN A 352 -2.82 8.09 22.59
CA ASN A 352 -4.01 7.73 23.35
C ASN A 352 -4.71 8.96 23.95
N ALA A 353 -6.05 8.94 23.97
CA ALA A 353 -6.89 10.03 24.48
C ALA A 353 -6.75 10.23 25.99
N ASP A 354 -6.48 9.14 26.74
CA ASP A 354 -6.10 9.20 28.15
C ASP A 354 -4.88 8.31 28.49
N ALA A 355 -4.57 8.15 29.78
CA ALA A 355 -3.40 7.42 30.27
C ALA A 355 -3.53 5.89 30.26
N VAL A 356 -4.67 5.34 29.81
CA VAL A 356 -4.94 3.91 29.70
C VAL A 356 -5.54 3.63 28.32
N ASP A 357 -4.96 2.68 27.59
CA ASP A 357 -5.48 2.17 26.32
C ASP A 357 -6.61 1.16 26.60
N GLY A 358 -7.83 1.56 26.25
CA GLY A 358 -9.07 0.78 26.35
C GLY A 358 -10.29 1.57 26.84
N ASP A 359 -11.47 1.28 26.26
CA ASP A 359 -12.74 1.94 26.61
C ASP A 359 -13.30 1.56 28.00
N ASN A 360 -12.81 0.49 28.62
CA ASN A 360 -13.20 0.05 29.96
C ASN A 360 -11.99 -0.37 30.81
N GLY A 361 -11.10 0.59 31.07
CA GLY A 361 -9.80 0.31 31.68
C GLY A 361 -8.86 -0.24 30.61
N THR A 362 -8.13 -1.31 30.88
CA THR A 362 -7.24 -1.91 29.86
C THR A 362 -7.93 -2.88 28.90
N ASP A 363 -9.26 -3.00 28.99
CA ASP A 363 -10.06 -3.87 28.11
C ASP A 363 -10.67 -3.01 27.00
N CYS A 364 -10.58 -3.47 25.75
CA CYS A 364 -11.21 -2.83 24.59
C CYS A 364 -12.46 -3.58 24.14
N SER A 365 -13.56 -2.85 23.90
CA SER A 365 -14.76 -3.33 23.24
C SER A 365 -14.44 -3.99 21.90
N GLY A 366 -15.16 -5.06 21.57
CA GLY A 366 -14.81 -5.93 20.43
C GLY A 366 -13.74 -6.99 20.75
N GLY A 367 -13.01 -6.85 21.86
CA GLY A 367 -11.98 -7.82 22.27
C GLY A 367 -10.62 -7.59 21.61
N VAL A 368 -10.39 -6.40 21.07
CA VAL A 368 -9.09 -5.97 20.53
C VAL A 368 -8.06 -5.94 21.67
N THR A 369 -6.81 -6.21 21.31
CA THR A 369 -5.71 -6.26 22.27
C THR A 369 -5.08 -4.88 22.45
N THR A 370 -4.89 -4.51 23.71
CA THR A 370 -4.33 -3.22 24.18
C THR A 370 -2.88 -3.32 24.68
N TYR A 371 -2.14 -2.21 24.65
CA TYR A 371 -0.95 -1.84 25.44
C TYR A 371 -1.26 -1.63 26.92
N GLY A 372 -2.48 -1.23 27.26
CA GLY A 372 -2.94 -1.04 28.62
C GLY A 372 -2.40 0.25 29.26
N ASN A 373 -1.25 0.21 29.95
CA ASN A 373 -0.71 1.39 30.67
C ASN A 373 0.66 1.86 30.15
N GLU A 374 1.23 1.16 29.17
CA GLU A 374 2.57 1.44 28.61
C GLU A 374 2.40 1.67 27.10
N ILE A 375 1.76 2.79 26.77
CA ILE A 375 1.23 3.10 25.44
C ILE A 375 2.30 3.90 24.66
N PRO A 376 2.65 3.49 23.42
CA PRO A 376 3.55 4.28 22.58
C PRO A 376 2.87 5.54 22.03
N ILE A 377 3.63 6.38 21.33
CA ILE A 377 3.10 7.32 20.34
C ILE A 377 3.63 6.83 19.00
N ILE A 378 2.75 6.61 18.02
CA ILE A 378 3.15 6.17 16.68
C ILE A 378 3.19 7.37 15.73
N GLY A 379 4.18 7.41 14.84
CA GLY A 379 4.44 8.54 13.96
C GLY A 379 4.56 8.12 12.49
N THR A 380 4.06 8.95 11.59
CA THR A 380 4.19 8.80 10.12
C THR A 380 4.81 10.07 9.54
N ASP A 381 5.92 9.92 8.80
CA ASP A 381 6.73 11.03 8.28
C ASP A 381 7.22 10.76 6.85
N TYR A 382 7.38 11.82 6.07
CA TYR A 382 8.04 11.81 4.77
C TYR A 382 9.48 12.27 4.91
N PHE A 383 10.37 11.36 5.34
CA PHE A 383 11.82 11.61 5.33
C PHE A 383 12.32 12.16 4.00
N ARG A 384 11.70 11.74 2.87
CA ARG A 384 11.92 12.22 1.49
C ARG A 384 10.60 12.25 0.72
N GLY A 385 10.07 13.44 0.44
CA GLY A 385 8.81 13.59 -0.28
C GLY A 385 8.95 13.83 -1.80
N PRO A 386 7.82 14.13 -2.46
CA PRO A 386 7.77 14.47 -3.88
C PRO A 386 8.59 15.72 -4.22
N LEU A 387 9.12 15.77 -5.45
CA LEU A 387 9.77 16.96 -5.98
C LEU A 387 8.74 17.83 -6.71
N LYS A 388 8.52 19.05 -6.20
CA LYS A 388 7.78 20.09 -6.91
C LYS A 388 8.72 20.82 -7.87
N ILE A 389 8.40 20.80 -9.16
CA ILE A 389 9.11 21.59 -10.17
C ILE A 389 8.74 23.07 -9.97
N LEU A 390 9.76 23.91 -9.92
CA LEU A 390 9.65 25.36 -9.92
C LEU A 390 10.08 25.86 -11.30
N ILE A 391 9.23 26.64 -11.97
CA ILE A 391 9.54 27.24 -13.27
C ILE A 391 9.50 28.76 -13.11
N ASP A 392 10.64 29.41 -13.33
CA ASP A 392 10.78 30.87 -13.37
C ASP A 392 11.19 31.32 -14.79
N THR A 393 11.00 32.60 -15.12
CA THR A 393 11.41 33.19 -16.41
C THR A 393 12.44 34.28 -16.18
N ILE A 394 13.72 33.94 -16.30
CA ILE A 394 14.84 34.87 -16.11
C ILE A 394 15.33 35.34 -17.48
N ASN A 395 15.29 36.66 -17.73
CA ASN A 395 15.64 37.29 -19.01
C ASN A 395 14.87 36.77 -20.26
N GLY A 396 13.74 36.08 -20.07
CA GLY A 396 12.96 35.46 -21.15
C GLY A 396 13.30 34.00 -21.43
N GLU A 397 14.15 33.37 -20.62
CA GLU A 397 14.43 31.93 -20.66
C GLU A 397 13.77 31.24 -19.45
N GLU A 398 13.14 30.07 -19.67
CA GLU A 398 12.65 29.23 -18.58
C GLU A 398 13.83 28.67 -17.77
N VAL A 399 13.86 28.96 -16.48
CA VAL A 399 14.76 28.33 -15.51
C VAL A 399 13.95 27.36 -14.69
N ARG A 400 14.37 26.09 -14.69
CA ARG A 400 13.72 25.02 -13.92
C ARG A 400 14.58 24.69 -12.71
N ASP A 401 13.94 24.66 -11.56
CA ASP A 401 14.49 24.18 -10.29
C ASP A 401 13.50 23.17 -9.66
N THR A 402 13.88 22.53 -8.58
CA THR A 402 13.04 21.56 -7.87
C THR A 402 13.19 21.72 -6.37
N ILE A 403 12.05 21.73 -5.66
CA ILE A 403 12.01 21.70 -4.20
C ILE A 403 11.39 20.38 -3.72
N GLU A 404 12.00 19.78 -2.71
CA GLU A 404 11.45 18.62 -2.02
C GLU A 404 10.35 19.07 -1.05
N LEU A 405 9.16 18.50 -1.19
CA LEU A 405 8.04 18.76 -0.29
C LEU A 405 8.14 17.86 0.94
N GLY A 406 7.81 18.41 2.11
CA GLY A 406 7.42 17.63 3.29
C GLY A 406 5.90 17.43 3.30
N MET A 407 5.35 17.22 4.50
CA MET A 407 3.90 17.25 4.72
C MET A 407 3.36 18.66 4.38
N SER A 408 2.56 18.78 3.33
CA SER A 408 1.96 20.05 2.88
C SER A 408 0.57 20.32 3.46
N SER A 409 -0.07 19.29 3.99
CA SER A 409 -1.36 19.33 4.66
C SER A 409 -1.46 18.14 5.63
N PHE A 410 -2.33 18.26 6.64
CA PHE A 410 -2.69 17.17 7.54
C PHE A 410 -4.20 17.18 7.79
N THR A 411 -4.88 16.19 7.24
CA THR A 411 -6.34 16.01 7.27
C THR A 411 -6.71 14.72 7.96
N TYR A 412 -7.96 14.62 8.41
CA TYR A 412 -8.54 13.39 8.90
C TYR A 412 -10.02 13.31 8.50
N TYR A 413 -10.64 12.17 8.76
CA TYR A 413 -12.09 12.03 8.69
C TYR A 413 -12.58 11.10 9.79
N ASN A 414 -13.85 11.26 10.16
CA ASN A 414 -14.52 10.50 11.19
C ASN A 414 -15.20 9.27 10.58
N ASN A 415 -15.19 8.14 11.30
CA ASN A 415 -16.02 6.98 10.95
C ASN A 415 -17.51 7.37 10.99
N GLY A 416 -18.18 7.43 9.84
CA GLY A 416 -19.57 7.85 9.73
C GLY A 416 -20.58 6.93 10.43
N GLY A 417 -20.16 5.72 10.82
CA GLY A 417 -20.94 4.77 11.61
C GLY A 417 -20.82 4.93 13.14
N TYR A 418 -19.85 5.71 13.62
CA TYR A 418 -19.58 5.92 15.06
C TYR A 418 -19.99 7.33 15.49
N ASN A 419 -20.63 7.49 16.65
CA ASN A 419 -21.05 8.77 17.26
C ASN A 419 -21.87 9.79 16.41
N ASN A 420 -22.17 9.53 15.13
CA ASN A 420 -22.90 10.40 14.18
C ASN A 420 -22.23 11.79 13.96
N PRO A 421 -20.97 11.83 13.47
CA PRO A 421 -20.30 13.07 13.07
C PRO A 421 -21.05 13.84 11.98
N PRO A 422 -20.73 15.13 11.76
CA PRO A 422 -21.26 15.89 10.63
C PRO A 422 -20.95 15.21 9.29
N ALA A 423 -21.95 15.12 8.40
CA ALA A 423 -21.83 14.34 7.15
C ALA A 423 -20.68 14.80 6.22
N GLY A 424 -20.24 16.06 6.32
CA GLY A 424 -19.08 16.59 5.58
C GLY A 424 -17.72 16.14 6.13
N THR A 425 -17.67 15.46 7.27
CA THR A 425 -16.43 15.00 7.93
C THR A 425 -16.23 13.49 7.89
N THR A 426 -17.06 12.75 7.13
CA THR A 426 -17.06 11.28 7.17
C THR A 426 -16.27 10.64 6.02
N ASP A 427 -16.25 9.31 6.00
CA ASP A 427 -15.71 8.47 4.94
C ASP A 427 -16.10 8.97 3.51
N PRO A 428 -15.14 9.09 2.58
CA PRO A 428 -15.39 9.43 1.19
C PRO A 428 -16.03 8.25 0.43
N GLN A 429 -16.79 8.55 -0.63
CA GLN A 429 -17.56 7.55 -1.41
C GLN A 429 -17.45 7.75 -2.92
N THR A 430 -16.75 8.81 -3.36
CA THR A 430 -16.59 9.22 -4.76
C THR A 430 -15.24 9.90 -4.96
N ALA A 431 -14.71 9.86 -6.19
CA ALA A 431 -13.39 10.38 -6.53
C ALA A 431 -13.17 11.85 -6.08
N GLU A 432 -14.20 12.70 -6.19
CA GLU A 432 -14.14 14.09 -5.74
C GLU A 432 -13.98 14.20 -4.22
N GLU A 433 -14.66 13.37 -3.43
CA GLU A 433 -14.54 13.34 -1.97
C GLU A 433 -13.18 12.81 -1.50
N PHE A 434 -12.62 11.79 -2.17
CA PHE A 434 -11.24 11.33 -1.93
C PHE A 434 -10.22 12.43 -2.28
N TYR A 435 -10.44 13.14 -3.39
CA TYR A 435 -9.56 14.22 -3.83
C TYR A 435 -9.64 15.46 -2.91
N ASN A 436 -10.80 15.76 -2.33
CA ASN A 436 -10.94 16.81 -1.32
C ASN A 436 -10.02 16.55 -0.13
N TYR A 437 -10.03 15.33 0.43
CA TYR A 437 -9.11 14.95 1.51
C TYR A 437 -7.63 15.03 1.09
N LEU A 438 -7.28 14.51 -0.09
CA LEU A 438 -5.93 14.63 -0.66
C LEU A 438 -5.43 16.08 -0.78
N THR A 439 -6.33 17.05 -0.90
CA THR A 439 -6.02 18.47 -1.12
C THR A 439 -6.19 19.36 0.12
N GLY A 440 -6.38 18.79 1.32
CA GLY A 440 -6.51 19.58 2.54
C GLY A 440 -7.95 20.02 2.89
N HIS A 441 -8.96 19.43 2.28
CA HIS A 441 -10.37 19.81 2.44
C HIS A 441 -11.19 18.67 3.06
N TRP A 442 -12.31 19.03 3.68
CA TRP A 442 -13.33 18.10 4.14
C TRP A 442 -14.03 17.39 2.97
N ARG A 443 -14.75 16.30 3.24
CA ARG A 443 -15.50 15.50 2.25
C ARG A 443 -16.32 16.37 1.30
N ASP A 444 -16.99 17.39 1.85
CA ASP A 444 -17.88 18.31 1.13
C ASP A 444 -17.16 19.48 0.41
N GLY A 445 -15.83 19.48 0.41
CA GLY A 445 -14.98 20.52 -0.18
C GLY A 445 -14.83 21.77 0.70
N SER A 446 -15.36 21.79 1.93
CA SER A 446 -15.13 22.89 2.86
C SER A 446 -13.70 22.87 3.43
N PRO A 447 -13.09 24.03 3.71
CA PRO A 447 -11.74 24.09 4.26
C PRO A 447 -11.74 23.76 5.76
N PHE A 448 -10.62 23.21 6.24
CA PHE A 448 -10.33 23.10 7.67
C PHE A 448 -10.22 24.50 8.30
N GLN A 449 -10.71 24.66 9.53
CA GLN A 449 -10.77 25.92 10.27
C GLN A 449 -10.17 25.77 11.67
N TYR A 450 -9.77 26.87 12.31
CA TYR A 450 -9.20 26.82 13.66
C TYR A 450 -10.27 26.68 14.74
N GLY A 451 -10.07 25.74 15.68
CA GLY A 451 -10.95 25.45 16.82
C GLY A 451 -11.61 24.07 16.69
N GLY A 452 -12.17 23.57 17.80
CA GLY A 452 -13.01 22.37 17.84
C GLY A 452 -12.48 21.20 17.01
N ASP A 453 -13.33 20.66 16.13
CA ASP A 453 -13.00 19.56 15.21
C ASP A 453 -12.52 20.04 13.83
N ALA A 454 -12.21 21.32 13.69
CA ALA A 454 -11.87 22.01 12.45
C ALA A 454 -12.97 22.09 11.37
N TYR A 455 -14.21 21.67 11.65
CA TYR A 455 -15.33 21.70 10.68
C TYR A 455 -16.33 22.82 10.99
N GLN A 456 -16.36 23.83 10.11
CA GLN A 456 -17.36 24.92 10.13
C GLN A 456 -17.35 25.80 11.41
N GLU A 457 -16.21 25.89 12.10
CA GLU A 457 -15.97 26.69 13.31
C GLU A 457 -16.21 28.22 13.15
N GLY A 458 -16.30 28.70 11.92
CA GLY A 458 -16.55 30.11 11.60
C GLY A 458 -15.30 31.00 11.62
N ALA A 459 -14.10 30.39 11.60
CA ALA A 459 -12.86 31.11 11.36
C ALA A 459 -12.83 31.70 9.93
N SER A 460 -12.18 32.86 9.75
CA SER A 460 -12.04 33.48 8.42
C SER A 460 -10.97 32.83 7.54
N ASP A 461 -10.03 32.15 8.18
CA ASP A 461 -8.78 31.69 7.57
C ASP A 461 -8.83 30.15 7.51
N SER A 462 -8.49 29.59 6.35
CA SER A 462 -8.35 28.15 6.17
C SER A 462 -7.04 27.65 6.77
N LEU A 463 -7.02 26.41 7.25
CA LEU A 463 -5.84 25.71 7.71
C LEU A 463 -5.47 24.58 6.75
N ASP A 464 -4.17 24.39 6.52
CA ASP A 464 -3.69 23.21 5.79
C ASP A 464 -3.54 21.98 6.73
N TYR A 465 -3.48 22.20 8.06
CA TYR A 465 -3.15 21.18 9.06
C TYR A 465 -4.09 21.22 10.26
N ALA A 466 -4.71 20.09 10.61
CA ALA A 466 -5.43 19.90 11.86
C ALA A 466 -4.48 19.69 13.06
N PHE A 467 -4.90 20.10 14.27
CA PHE A 467 -4.27 19.75 15.55
C PHE A 467 -2.73 19.89 15.60
N VAL A 468 -2.24 21.05 15.16
CA VAL A 468 -0.79 21.37 15.05
C VAL A 468 -0.04 21.52 16.38
N SER A 469 -0.72 21.27 17.51
CA SER A 469 -0.18 21.57 18.85
C SER A 469 0.17 20.30 19.63
N PRO A 470 1.24 20.32 20.45
CA PRO A 470 1.55 19.22 21.35
C PRO A 470 0.38 18.93 22.31
N PRO A 471 -0.07 17.67 22.47
CA PRO A 471 -1.23 17.34 23.30
C PRO A 471 -0.98 17.51 24.81
N ASN A 472 0.29 17.70 25.21
CA ASN A 472 0.67 17.99 26.60
C ASN A 472 0.68 19.49 26.95
N ASP A 473 0.34 20.39 26.02
CA ASP A 473 0.11 21.81 26.32
C ASP A 473 -1.40 22.07 26.55
N PRO A 474 -1.83 22.28 27.82
CA PRO A 474 -3.25 22.45 28.14
C PRO A 474 -3.86 23.77 27.66
N GLY A 475 -3.08 24.65 27.02
CA GLY A 475 -3.55 25.91 26.43
C GLY A 475 -3.53 25.95 24.90
N ALA A 476 -3.18 24.85 24.24
CA ALA A 476 -3.02 24.79 22.79
C ALA A 476 -4.19 24.09 22.08
N TRP A 477 -4.13 23.92 20.75
CA TRP A 477 -5.20 23.31 19.95
C TRP A 477 -4.84 21.88 19.53
N SER A 478 -5.47 20.92 20.20
CA SER A 478 -5.33 19.47 20.05
C SER A 478 -6.66 18.76 20.32
N MET A 479 -6.84 17.51 19.88
CA MET A 479 -8.05 16.73 20.20
C MET A 479 -8.32 16.63 21.71
N CYS A 480 -7.27 16.46 22.51
CA CYS A 480 -7.34 16.40 23.98
C CYS A 480 -7.90 17.69 24.60
N THR A 481 -7.39 18.85 24.18
CA THR A 481 -7.84 20.16 24.72
C THR A 481 -9.26 20.52 24.27
N GLU A 482 -9.67 20.11 23.07
CA GLU A 482 -11.02 20.31 22.55
C GLU A 482 -12.04 19.28 23.09
N ASN A 483 -11.56 18.21 23.75
CA ASN A 483 -12.36 17.09 24.29
C ASN A 483 -13.21 16.41 23.20
N LEU A 484 -12.56 16.05 22.09
CA LEU A 484 -13.22 15.39 20.96
C LEU A 484 -13.65 13.94 21.30
N PRO A 485 -14.73 13.44 20.68
CA PRO A 485 -15.39 12.18 21.06
C PRO A 485 -14.74 10.93 20.46
#